data_AF-A0A015TU89-F1
#
_entry.id   AF-A0A015TU89-F1
#
_cell.length_a   1.000
_cell.length_b   1.000
_cell.length_c   1.000
_cell.angle_alpha   90.00
_cell.angle_beta   90.00
_cell.angle_gamma   90.00
#
_symmetry.space_group_name_H-M   'P 1'
#
loop_
_entity.id
_entity.type
_entity.pdbx_description
1 polymer ?
#
loop_
_entity_poly.entity_id
_entity_poly.type
_entity_poly.pdbx_seq_one_letter_code
_entity_poly.pdbx_strand_id
1 'polypeptide(L)'
;MEIREAIIHALDGDAILFIGSGFSLGAINEGNKKIETATPLAHKLLAECDFEEKDFTNDLGIASRIYQSAKSEIDLIEFLRKEYTAI
;
A
#
# COMPACT_ATOMS: atom_id res chain seq x y z
N MET A 1 14.07 -8.68 -22.38
CA MET A 1 13.99 -7.34 -22.98
C MET A 1 15.04 -6.51 -22.28
N GLU A 2 16.01 -6.01 -23.05
CA GLU A 2 17.02 -5.11 -22.52
C GLU A 2 16.44 -3.71 -22.34
N ILE A 3 17.00 -2.90 -21.44
CA ILE A 3 16.46 -1.56 -21.14
C ILE A 3 16.38 -0.66 -22.39
N ARG A 4 17.33 -0.82 -23.31
CA ARG A 4 17.38 -0.08 -24.57
C ARG A 4 16.18 -0.40 -25.48
N GLU A 5 15.79 -1.67 -25.55
CA GLU A 5 14.62 -2.10 -26.32
C GLU A 5 13.33 -1.58 -25.70
N ALA A 6 13.23 -1.61 -24.37
CA ALA A 6 12.09 -1.06 -23.63
C ALA A 6 11.88 0.43 -23.90
N ILE A 7 12.99 1.20 -23.94
CA ILE A 7 12.96 2.65 -24.25
C ILE A 7 12.48 2.89 -25.69
N ILE A 8 12.95 2.10 -26.66
CA ILE A 8 12.52 2.22 -28.06
C ILE A 8 11.02 1.95 -28.18
N HIS A 9 10.53 0.83 -27.63
CA HIS A 9 9.10 0.53 -27.61
C HIS A 9 8.26 1.63 -26.96
N ALA A 10 8.74 2.23 -25.86
CA ALA A 10 8.06 3.35 -25.20
C ALA A 10 8.03 4.62 -26.06
N LEU A 11 9.11 4.94 -26.79
CA LEU A 11 9.20 6.09 -27.68
C LEU A 11 8.33 5.94 -28.93
N ASP A 12 8.24 4.72 -29.47
CA ASP A 12 7.47 4.41 -30.67
C ASP A 12 5.96 4.31 -30.41
N GLY A 13 5.53 4.39 -29.14
CA GLY A 13 4.12 4.24 -28.75
C GLY A 13 3.63 2.79 -28.68
N ASP A 14 4.55 1.83 -28.81
CA ASP A 14 4.30 0.38 -28.83
C ASP A 14 4.60 -0.26 -27.46
N ALA A 15 4.31 0.46 -26.37
CA ALA A 15 4.49 -0.03 -25.00
C ALA A 15 3.18 0.02 -24.21
N ILE A 16 2.96 -1.00 -23.37
CA ILE A 16 1.88 -1.02 -22.38
C ILE A 16 2.50 -0.93 -21.00
N LEU A 17 2.07 0.07 -20.22
CA LEU A 17 2.52 0.27 -18.84
C LEU A 17 1.62 -0.50 -17.86
N PHE A 18 2.20 -1.48 -17.17
CA PHE A 18 1.58 -2.15 -16.01
C PHE A 18 2.33 -1.75 -14.75
N ILE A 19 1.64 -1.10 -13.81
CA ILE A 19 2.21 -0.70 -12.52
C ILE A 19 1.39 -1.30 -11.38
N GLY A 20 2.09 -1.71 -10.33
CA GLY A 20 1.50 -2.08 -9.05
C GLY A 20 1.77 -1.00 -8.00
N SER A 21 1.31 -1.22 -6.77
CA SER A 21 1.54 -0.33 -5.63
C SER A 21 3.01 0.00 -5.37
N GLY A 22 3.94 -0.90 -5.76
CA GLY A 22 5.38 -0.67 -5.67
C GLY A 22 5.89 0.52 -6.50
N PHE A 23 5.17 0.94 -7.55
CA PHE A 23 5.50 2.15 -8.31
C PHE A 23 5.42 3.43 -7.45
N SER A 24 4.60 3.40 -6.40
CA SER A 24 4.44 4.51 -5.45
C SER A 24 5.38 4.43 -4.24
N LEU A 25 6.34 3.50 -4.22
CA LEU A 25 7.29 3.39 -3.11
C LEU A 25 8.12 4.69 -3.00
N GLY A 26 8.10 5.31 -1.83
CA GLY A 26 8.76 6.59 -1.57
C GLY A 26 7.91 7.82 -1.87
N ALA A 27 6.68 7.65 -2.37
CA ALA A 27 5.71 8.73 -2.46
C ALA A 27 5.28 9.21 -1.07
N ILE A 28 4.77 10.45 -1.05
CA ILE A 28 4.29 11.13 0.15
C ILE A 28 2.78 11.28 0.03
N ASN A 29 2.06 10.92 1.09
CA ASN A 29 0.62 11.07 1.15
C ASN A 29 0.18 12.51 1.50
N GLU A 30 -1.12 12.79 1.41
CA GLU A 30 -1.70 14.10 1.75
C GLU A 30 -1.37 14.58 3.18
N GLY A 31 -1.05 13.65 4.09
CA GLY A 31 -0.61 13.94 5.46
C GLY A 31 0.89 14.24 5.60
N ASN A 32 1.62 14.39 4.50
CA ASN A 32 3.07 14.56 4.46
C ASN A 32 3.83 13.37 5.11
N LYS A 33 3.27 12.16 5.03
CA LYS A 33 3.89 10.92 5.52
C LYS A 33 4.28 10.04 4.34
N LYS A 34 5.32 9.22 4.53
CA LYS A 34 5.67 8.19 3.54
C LYS A 34 4.55 7.16 3.47
N ILE A 35 4.24 6.70 2.26
CA ILE A 35 3.34 5.58 2.06
C ILE A 35 4.01 4.31 2.61
N GLU A 36 3.30 3.61 3.49
CA GLU A 36 3.79 2.40 4.12
C GLU A 36 3.78 1.20 3.17
N THR A 37 4.68 0.25 3.43
CA THR A 37 4.68 -1.05 2.72
C THR A 37 3.81 -2.06 3.47
N ALA A 38 3.70 -3.30 2.95
CA ALA A 38 2.75 -4.28 3.46
C ALA A 38 2.92 -4.60 4.96
N THR A 39 4.14 -4.81 5.45
CA THR A 39 4.38 -5.15 6.86
C THR A 39 4.08 -3.98 7.82
N PRO A 40 4.61 -2.75 7.60
CA PRO A 40 4.23 -1.63 8.45
C PRO A 40 2.73 -1.30 8.39
N LEU A 41 2.09 -1.46 7.23
CA LEU A 41 0.63 -1.30 7.13
C LEU A 41 -0.10 -2.34 8.00
N ALA A 42 0.33 -3.61 7.98
CA ALA A 42 -0.26 -4.66 8.81
C ALA A 42 -0.20 -4.30 10.29
N HIS A 43 0.96 -3.83 10.76
CA HIS A 43 1.15 -3.39 12.15
C HIS A 43 0.27 -2.20 12.50
N LYS A 44 0.16 -1.23 11.59
CA LYS A 44 -0.68 -0.05 11.80
C LYS A 44 -2.16 -0.40 11.93
N LEU A 45 -2.67 -1.35 11.12
CA LEU A 45 -4.04 -1.84 11.24
C LEU A 45 -4.28 -2.52 12.60
N LEU A 46 -3.32 -3.29 13.10
CA LEU A 46 -3.43 -3.96 14.41
C LEU A 46 -3.38 -2.95 15.56
N ALA A 47 -2.53 -1.93 15.46
CA ALA A 47 -2.48 -0.83 16.43
C ALA A 47 -3.82 -0.07 16.54
N GLU A 48 -4.49 0.19 15.41
CA GLU A 48 -5.83 0.81 15.39
C GLU A 48 -6.94 -0.07 16.00
N CYS A 49 -6.65 -1.36 16.20
CA CYS A 49 -7.51 -2.34 16.86
C CYS A 49 -7.09 -2.63 18.31
N ASP A 50 -6.23 -1.79 18.89
CA ASP A 50 -5.76 -1.89 20.28
C ASP A 50 -4.97 -3.18 20.60
N PHE A 51 -4.34 -3.80 19.59
CA PHE A 51 -3.40 -4.91 19.80
C PHE A 51 -2.05 -4.41 20.30
N GLU A 52 -1.39 -5.21 21.14
CA GLU A 52 -0.01 -4.96 21.55
C GLU A 52 0.98 -5.41 20.48
N GLU A 53 2.14 -4.75 20.37
CA GLU A 53 3.16 -5.05 19.35
C GLU A 53 3.62 -6.52 19.34
N LYS A 54 3.64 -7.16 20.52
CA LYS A 54 4.01 -8.59 20.67
C LYS A 54 3.06 -9.52 19.91
N ASP A 55 1.84 -9.08 19.65
CA ASP A 55 0.77 -9.84 19.00
C ASP A 55 0.65 -9.47 17.51
N PHE A 56 1.55 -8.63 16.99
CA PHE A 56 1.50 -8.21 15.59
C PHE A 56 1.87 -9.35 14.63
N THR A 57 1.06 -9.47 13.57
CA THR A 57 1.40 -10.30 12.40
C THR A 57 2.00 -9.42 11.30
N ASN A 58 2.96 -9.98 10.56
CA ASN A 58 3.52 -9.36 9.37
C ASN A 58 2.67 -9.61 8.11
N ASP A 59 1.64 -10.43 8.21
CA ASP A 59 0.73 -10.75 7.11
C ASP A 59 -0.39 -9.70 7.03
N LEU A 60 -0.33 -8.86 6.01
CA LEU A 60 -1.32 -7.81 5.75
C LEU A 60 -2.72 -8.38 5.52
N GLY A 61 -2.85 -9.56 4.93
CA GLY A 61 -4.14 -10.20 4.70
C GLY A 61 -4.82 -10.62 6.00
N ILE A 62 -4.05 -11.16 6.95
CA ILE A 62 -4.54 -11.48 8.30
C ILE A 62 -4.90 -10.19 9.05
N ALA A 63 -4.01 -9.19 9.07
CA ALA A 63 -4.27 -7.93 9.75
C ALA A 63 -5.51 -7.21 9.20
N SER A 64 -5.71 -7.21 7.89
CA SER A 64 -6.88 -6.62 7.24
C SER A 64 -8.18 -7.32 7.67
N ARG A 65 -8.19 -8.66 7.73
CA ARG A 65 -9.36 -9.42 8.21
C ARG A 65 -9.67 -9.13 9.67
N ILE A 66 -8.64 -9.00 10.51
CA ILE A 66 -8.80 -8.61 11.92
C ILE A 66 -9.42 -7.22 12.00
N TYR A 67 -8.89 -6.24 11.27
CA TYR A 67 -9.40 -4.87 11.24
C TYR A 67 -10.87 -4.83 10.80
N GLN A 68 -11.20 -5.49 9.70
CA GLN A 68 -12.58 -5.56 9.18
C GLN A 68 -13.55 -6.18 10.20
N SER A 69 -13.09 -7.17 10.98
CA SER A 69 -13.90 -7.82 12.02
C SER A 69 -14.08 -6.95 13.26
N ALA A 70 -13.07 -6.15 13.61
CA ALA A 70 -13.07 -5.28 14.79
C ALA A 70 -13.75 -3.92 14.55
N LYS A 71 -13.69 -3.41 13.32
CA LYS A 71 -14.25 -2.12 12.88
C LYS A 71 -15.30 -2.38 11.80
N SER A 72 -14.96 -2.17 10.53
CA SER A 72 -15.76 -2.56 9.37
C SER A 72 -14.93 -2.53 8.09
N GLU A 73 -15.48 -3.03 6.99
CA GLU A 73 -14.89 -2.88 5.65
C GLU A 73 -14.82 -1.41 5.21
N ILE A 74 -15.85 -0.62 5.52
CA ILE A 74 -15.92 0.80 5.17
C ILE A 74 -14.82 1.58 5.90
N ASP A 75 -14.61 1.31 7.19
CA ASP A 75 -13.54 1.94 7.97
C ASP A 75 -12.16 1.62 7.39
N LEU A 76 -11.94 0.37 6.92
CA LEU A 76 -10.69 -0.01 6.27
C LEU A 76 -10.47 0.79 4.97
N ILE A 77 -11.51 0.94 4.15
CA ILE A 77 -11.43 1.71 2.90
C ILE A 77 -11.06 3.17 3.20
N GLU A 78 -11.73 3.81 4.15
CA GLU A 78 -11.47 5.21 4.50
C GLU A 78 -10.08 5.40 5.11
N PHE A 79 -9.65 4.46 5.96
CA PHE A 79 -8.27 4.43 6.47
C PHE A 79 -7.25 4.35 5.33
N LEU A 80 -7.42 3.40 4.40
CA LEU A 80 -6.48 3.21 3.28
C LEU A 80 -6.47 4.42 2.35
N ARG A 81 -7.62 5.03 2.05
CA ARG A 81 -7.68 6.24 1.23
C ARG A 81 -6.87 7.37 1.85
N LYS A 82 -7.00 7.60 3.16
CA LYS A 82 -6.22 8.62 3.87
C LYS A 82 -4.72 8.34 3.83
N GLU A 83 -4.33 7.07 3.94
CA GLU A 83 -2.93 6.68 4.03
C GLU A 83 -2.21 6.60 2.66
N TYR A 84 -2.95 6.32 1.58
CA TYR A 84 -2.39 6.05 0.24
C TYR A 84 -2.75 7.08 -0.84
N THR A 85 -3.50 8.14 -0.52
CA THR A 85 -3.69 9.27 -1.45
C THR A 85 -2.41 10.11 -1.46
N ALA A 86 -1.70 10.08 -2.60
CA ALA A 86 -0.45 10.81 -2.81
C ALA A 86 -0.68 12.25 -3.29
N ILE A 87 0.26 13.15 -2.98
CA ILE A 87 0.35 14.52 -3.52
C ILE A 87 1.17 14.54 -4.80
#